data_AF-A0AAP0P7L0-F1
#
_entry.id   AF-A0AAP0P7L0-F1
#
_cell.length_a   1.000
_cell.length_b   1.000
_cell.length_c   1.000
_cell.angle_alpha   90.00
_cell.angle_beta   90.00
_cell.angle_gamma   90.00
#
_symmetry.space_group_name_H-M   'P 1'
#
loop_
_entity.id
_entity.type
_entity.pdbx_description
1 polymer ?
#
loop_
_entity_poly.entity_id
_entity_poly.type
_entity_poly.pdbx_seq_one_letter_code
_entity_poly.pdbx_strand_id
1 'polypeptide(L)'
;MQVKQSRYPIVISLPICHYDDTESAKAARRQLKETIYSVLFDMNVPAVCAIDQVTLTLFAARRTSGIVVNIGFHATSVVPVFQGKVMGRLV
;
A
#
# COMPACT_ATOMS: atom_id res chain seq x y z
N MET A 1 15.97 21.67 -10.64
CA MET A 1 14.54 21.50 -11.02
C MET A 1 13.70 22.29 -10.01
N GLN A 2 12.98 23.33 -10.42
CA GLN A 2 12.07 24.05 -9.53
C GLN A 2 10.74 23.28 -9.49
N VAL A 3 10.46 22.59 -8.39
CA VAL A 3 9.20 21.85 -8.20
C VAL A 3 8.16 22.78 -7.62
N LYS A 4 7.00 22.88 -8.27
CA LYS A 4 5.86 23.66 -7.78
C LYS A 4 5.40 23.09 -6.44
N GLN A 5 5.31 23.94 -5.41
CA GLN A 5 4.84 23.52 -4.09
C GLN A 5 3.43 22.94 -4.17
N SER A 6 3.26 21.71 -3.69
CA SER A 6 1.94 21.12 -3.52
C SER A 6 1.27 21.74 -2.30
N ARG A 7 0.04 22.23 -2.46
CA ARG A 7 -0.73 22.84 -1.37
C ARG A 7 -1.60 21.83 -0.62
N TYR A 8 -1.70 20.61 -1.14
CA TYR A 8 -2.66 19.61 -0.67
C TYR A 8 -1.96 18.31 -0.24
N PRO A 9 -2.50 17.61 0.77
CA PRO A 9 -2.03 16.28 1.11
C PRO A 9 -2.30 15.30 -0.04
N ILE A 10 -1.48 14.25 -0.13
CA ILE A 10 -1.65 13.19 -1.13
C ILE A 10 -2.04 11.89 -0.44
N VAL A 11 -3.09 11.25 -0.94
CA VAL A 11 -3.48 9.89 -0.56
C VAL A 11 -3.00 8.95 -1.66
N ILE A 12 -2.28 7.90 -1.29
CA ILE A 12 -1.77 6.87 -2.20
C ILE A 12 -2.19 5.48 -1.74
N SER A 13 -2.44 4.59 -2.70
CA SER A 13 -2.55 3.16 -2.44
C SER A 13 -1.19 2.50 -2.58
N LEU A 14 -0.75 1.77 -1.57
CA LEU A 14 0.42 0.89 -1.67
C LEU A 14 0.00 -0.40 -2.38
N PRO A 15 0.79 -0.86 -3.38
CA PRO A 15 0.43 -2.03 -4.16
C PRO A 15 0.41 -3.28 -3.28
N ILE A 16 -0.37 -4.26 -3.71
CA ILE A 16 -0.36 -5.61 -3.14
C ILE A 16 0.95 -6.28 -3.55
N CYS A 17 1.93 -6.28 -2.65
CA CYS A 17 3.18 -7.00 -2.89
C CYS A 17 2.98 -8.48 -2.55
N HIS A 18 3.50 -9.37 -3.41
CA HIS A 18 3.50 -10.82 -3.20
C HIS A 18 3.99 -11.11 -1.77
N TYR A 19 3.15 -11.69 -0.92
CA TYR A 19 3.43 -11.92 0.51
C TYR A 19 4.27 -13.17 0.72
N ASP A 20 5.39 -13.28 -0.01
CA ASP A 20 6.41 -14.23 0.38
C ASP A 20 6.99 -13.72 1.71
N ASP A 21 6.99 -14.56 2.74
CA ASP A 21 7.52 -14.25 4.08
C ASP A 21 9.05 -14.27 4.11
N THR A 22 9.68 -14.06 2.96
CA THR A 22 11.13 -13.90 2.87
C THR A 22 11.52 -12.52 3.38
N GLU A 23 12.65 -12.45 4.08
CA GLU A 23 13.22 -11.19 4.55
C GLU A 23 13.52 -10.22 3.39
N SER A 24 13.88 -10.76 2.22
CA SER A 24 14.07 -9.98 0.99
C SER A 24 12.79 -9.29 0.53
N ALA A 25 11.65 -9.98 0.55
CA ALA A 25 10.36 -9.39 0.16
C ALA A 25 9.90 -8.34 1.19
N LYS A 26 10.16 -8.55 2.49
CA LYS A 26 9.90 -7.52 3.52
C LYS A 26 10.77 -6.27 3.30
N ALA A 27 12.06 -6.46 3.03
CA ALA A 27 12.99 -5.36 2.75
C ALA A 27 12.57 -4.58 1.49
N ALA A 28 12.20 -5.26 0.41
CA ALA A 28 11.72 -4.63 -0.83
C ALA A 28 10.47 -3.77 -0.60
N ARG A 29 9.50 -4.26 0.19
CA ARG A 29 8.29 -3.48 0.56
C ARG A 29 8.64 -2.22 1.35
N ARG A 30 9.58 -2.33 2.30
CA ARG A 30 10.05 -1.21 3.10
C ARG A 30 10.75 -0.17 2.22
N GLN A 31 11.68 -0.61 1.37
CA GLN A 31 12.40 0.26 0.44
C GLN A 31 11.43 0.99 -0.50
N LEU A 32 10.47 0.29 -1.10
CA LEU A 32 9.46 0.91 -1.97
C LEU A 32 8.70 2.02 -1.24
N LYS A 33 8.22 1.76 -0.02
CA LYS A 33 7.50 2.74 0.80
C LYS A 33 8.38 3.95 1.14
N GLU A 34 9.64 3.73 1.53
CA GLU A 34 10.59 4.79 1.85
C GLU A 34 10.93 5.65 0.62
N THR A 35 11.15 5.02 -0.54
CA THR A 35 11.39 5.74 -1.80
C THR A 35 10.18 6.58 -2.20
N ILE A 36 8.95 6.04 -2.09
CA ILE A 36 7.74 6.81 -2.39
C ILE A 36 7.65 8.04 -1.48
N TYR A 37 7.91 7.89 -0.18
CA TYR A 37 7.89 9.03 0.74
C TYR A 37 8.98 10.05 0.43
N SER A 38 10.21 9.61 0.17
CA SER A 38 11.31 10.51 -0.21
C SER A 38 10.91 11.36 -1.42
N VAL A 39 10.45 10.71 -2.49
CA VAL A 39 10.05 11.40 -3.73
C VAL A 39 8.90 12.38 -3.49
N LEU A 40 7.87 11.99 -2.74
CA LEU A 40 6.72 12.87 -2.47
C LEU A 40 7.12 14.07 -1.60
N PHE A 41 7.96 13.88 -0.59
CA PHE A 41 8.43 14.98 0.25
C PHE A 41 9.45 15.88 -0.47
N ASP A 42 10.30 15.32 -1.34
CA ASP A 42 11.18 16.09 -2.24
C ASP A 42 10.37 16.98 -3.20
N MET A 43 9.14 16.58 -3.51
CA MET A 43 8.17 17.40 -4.26
C MET A 43 7.40 18.42 -3.40
N ASN A 44 7.80 18.65 -2.15
CA ASN A 44 7.17 19.57 -1.20
C ASN A 44 5.68 19.25 -0.94
N VAL A 45 5.33 17.96 -0.87
CA VAL A 45 3.99 17.55 -0.45
C VAL A 45 3.86 17.71 1.07
N PRO A 46 2.83 18.40 1.58
CA PRO A 46 2.74 18.74 3.01
C PRO A 46 2.43 17.53 3.90
N ALA A 47 1.75 16.51 3.37
CA ALA A 47 1.48 15.25 4.06
C ALA A 47 1.14 14.13 3.07
N VAL A 48 1.46 12.89 3.45
CA VAL A 48 1.16 11.70 2.65
C VAL A 48 0.41 10.68 3.52
N CYS A 49 -0.74 10.22 3.03
CA CYS A 49 -1.47 9.09 3.60
C CYS A 49 -1.32 7.87 2.68
N ALA A 50 -0.60 6.86 3.15
CA ALA A 50 -0.43 5.62 2.40
C ALA A 50 -1.39 4.55 2.94
N ILE A 51 -2.19 3.98 2.06
CA ILE A 51 -3.25 3.03 2.40
C ILE A 51 -2.97 1.69 1.71
N ASP A 52 -3.15 0.60 2.43
CA ASP A 52 -3.09 -0.75 1.85
C ASP A 52 -4.25 -0.96 0.87
N GLN A 53 -3.95 -1.37 -0.37
CA GLN A 53 -4.96 -1.54 -1.42
C GLN A 53 -5.99 -2.63 -1.08
N VAL A 54 -5.62 -3.67 -0.32
CA VAL A 54 -6.54 -4.75 0.09
C VAL A 54 -7.57 -4.20 1.08
N THR A 55 -7.11 -3.53 2.13
CA THR A 55 -8.00 -2.92 3.13
C THR A 55 -8.88 -1.84 2.51
N LEU A 56 -8.32 -1.00 1.63
CA LEU A 56 -9.07 0.03 0.91
C LEU A 56 -10.18 -0.58 0.05
N THR A 57 -9.92 -1.71 -0.62
CA THR A 57 -10.90 -2.39 -1.48
C THR A 57 -12.09 -2.90 -0.67
N LEU A 58 -11.85 -3.54 0.48
CA LEU A 58 -12.95 -3.99 1.34
C LEU A 58 -13.71 -2.83 1.95
N PHE A 59 -13.00 -1.78 2.38
CA PHE A 59 -13.62 -0.56 2.88
C PHE A 59 -14.55 0.07 1.84
N ALA A 60 -14.11 0.20 0.59
CA ALA A 60 -14.93 0.68 -0.52
C ALA A 60 -16.17 -0.20 -0.77
N ALA A 61 -16.05 -1.52 -0.56
CA ALA A 61 -17.16 -2.47 -0.62
C ALA A 61 -18.06 -2.47 0.64
N ARG A 62 -17.84 -1.57 1.62
CA ARG A 62 -18.52 -1.53 2.92
C ARG A 62 -18.41 -2.85 3.69
N ARG A 63 -17.27 -3.53 3.56
CA ARG A 63 -16.93 -4.76 4.28
C ARG A 63 -15.68 -4.53 5.11
N THR A 64 -15.56 -5.21 6.24
CA THR A 64 -14.35 -5.22 7.06
C THR A 64 -13.64 -6.57 7.05
N SER A 65 -14.32 -7.62 6.59
CA SER A 65 -13.76 -8.97 6.45
C SER A 65 -14.07 -9.52 5.07
N GLY A 66 -13.20 -10.38 4.56
CA GLY A 66 -13.36 -11.03 3.27
C GLY A 66 -12.06 -11.59 2.73
N ILE A 67 -12.13 -12.26 1.59
CA ILE A 67 -10.96 -12.68 0.83
C ILE A 67 -10.91 -11.81 -0.41
N VAL A 68 -9.84 -11.04 -0.57
CA VAL A 68 -9.60 -10.24 -1.76
C VAL A 68 -8.77 -11.05 -2.74
N VAL A 69 -9.33 -11.29 -3.92
CA VAL A 69 -8.61 -11.91 -5.04
C VAL A 69 -8.27 -10.79 -6.02
N ASN A 70 -7.01 -10.35 -6.00
CA ASN A 70 -6.50 -9.34 -6.91
C ASN A 70 -5.79 -10.00 -8.09
N ILE A 71 -6.30 -9.82 -9.30
CA ILE A 71 -5.74 -10.34 -10.55
C ILE A 71 -5.11 -9.16 -11.31
N GLY A 72 -3.79 -9.07 -11.26
CA GLY A 72 -3.01 -8.03 -11.92
C GLY A 72 -2.15 -8.57 -13.05
N PHE A 73 -1.31 -7.69 -13.62
CA PHE A 73 -0.37 -8.06 -14.67
C PHE A 73 0.68 -9.06 -14.14
N HIS A 74 0.67 -10.28 -14.69
CA HIS A 74 1.54 -11.41 -14.31
C HIS A 74 1.49 -11.86 -12.84
N ALA A 75 0.52 -11.41 -12.05
CA ALA A 75 0.42 -11.80 -10.65
C ALA A 75 -1.05 -11.89 -10.19
N THR A 76 -1.39 -12.97 -9.50
CA THR A 76 -2.64 -13.11 -8.76
C THR A 76 -2.33 -13.20 -7.28
N SER A 77 -2.96 -12.36 -6.47
CA SER A 77 -2.81 -12.35 -5.01
C SER A 77 -4.14 -12.67 -4.34
N VAL A 78 -4.13 -13.62 -3.41
CA VAL A 78 -5.29 -13.99 -2.59
C VAL A 78 -5.01 -13.59 -1.15
N VAL A 79 -5.72 -12.57 -0.66
CA VAL A 79 -5.43 -11.95 0.64
C VAL A 79 -6.64 -12.05 1.57
N PRO A 80 -6.57 -12.87 2.63
CA PRO A 80 -7.59 -12.90 3.67
C PRO A 80 -7.50 -11.67 4.57
N VAL A 81 -8.65 -11.05 4.87
CA VAL A 81 -8.78 -9.92 5.78
C VAL A 81 -9.86 -10.24 6.80
N PHE A 82 -9.56 -10.01 8.07
CA PHE A 82 -10.49 -10.18 9.17
C PHE A 82 -10.56 -8.90 10.00
N GLN A 83 -11.76 -8.31 10.07
CA GLN A 83 -12.05 -7.11 10.87
C GLN A 83 -11.10 -5.94 10.57
N GLY A 84 -10.77 -5.73 9.30
CA GLY A 84 -9.87 -4.67 8.83
C GLY A 84 -8.39 -5.01 8.92
N LYS A 85 -8.03 -6.18 9.47
CA LYS A 85 -6.64 -6.65 9.58
C LYS A 85 -6.34 -7.68 8.49
N VAL A 86 -5.32 -7.40 7.68
CA VAL A 86 -4.76 -8.37 6.74
C VAL A 86 -4.17 -9.55 7.52
N MET A 87 -4.62 -10.77 7.21
CA MET A 87 -4.15 -12.00 7.83
C MET A 87 -2.89 -12.50 7.10
N GLY A 88 -1.92 -13.04 7.84
CA GLY A 88 -0.61 -13.45 7.29
C GLY A 88 0.51 -12.41 7.43
N ARG A 89 0.20 -11.19 7.91
CA ARG A 89 1.23 -10.27 8.40
C ARG A 89 1.57 -10.62 9.85
N LEU A 90 2.71 -11.27 10.10
CA LEU A 90 3.33 -11.22 11.43
C LEU A 90 3.72 -9.77 11.69
N VAL A 91 3.27 -9.24 12.83
CA VAL A 91 3.46 -7.85 13.27
C VAL A 91 4.95 -7.55 13.44
#